data_AF-A0A166CR36-F1
#
_entry.id   AF-A0A166CR36-F1
#
_cell.length_a   1.000
_cell.length_b   1.000
_cell.length_c   1.000
_cell.angle_alpha   90.00
_cell.angle_beta   90.00
_cell.angle_gamma   90.00
#
_symmetry.space_group_name_H-M   'P 1'
#
loop_
_entity.id
_entity.type
_entity.pdbx_description
1 polymer ?
#
loop_
_entity_poly.entity_id
_entity_poly.type
_entity_poly.pdbx_seq_one_letter_code
_entity_poly.pdbx_strand_id
1 'polypeptide(L)'
;MSTTMEQVRSWQGPVLFSYGFRPFFLASAVWAIVLMLLWIPLVSGYIELPIAFDPVSWHAHEFLFGYLSAVVAGFLLTAIPNWTGRMPIVGKPLIVLFSLWVIGRAAILFGAYLPASVVAALDVAMPLVLAIACLREIMAGKNWRNLIVLGLLGLLIASNLLFHWEAWSDGYAAQGYGMRLGISTMVLMVGLIGGRIIPSFTRNWLVKQGRKSLPASPMQVFDKISLLALLVALLVWTALQDHWLAGVVLLIAGVLHFARLVRWKGQYTFKEPLVLVLHASYLFMPLGLLALGFAILQPDLLDITGAQHLLMAGVLGMMTLAVMTRATLGHMGMELKASRGATFLYCAMATSVLLRFSAGLFPDLVARLYDMSALAWILAFVVYVVTFGPLLAWGKK
;
A
#
# COMPACT_ATOMS: atom_id res chain seq x y z
N MET A 1 2.15 22.61 -27.92
CA MET A 1 2.33 21.80 -26.69
C MET A 1 3.66 21.08 -26.82
N SER A 2 4.61 21.29 -25.90
CA SER A 2 5.90 20.57 -25.90
C SER A 2 5.68 19.06 -25.74
N THR A 3 6.46 18.24 -26.42
CA THR A 3 6.39 16.78 -26.25
C THR A 3 6.91 16.35 -24.87
N THR A 4 6.49 15.19 -24.37
CA THR A 4 7.03 14.65 -23.09
C THR A 4 8.54 14.47 -23.13
N MET A 5 9.12 14.24 -24.32
CA MET A 5 10.56 14.12 -24.53
C MET A 5 11.30 15.45 -24.35
N GLU A 6 10.74 16.55 -24.87
CA GLU A 6 11.27 17.89 -24.65
C GLU A 6 11.18 18.25 -23.17
N GLN A 7 10.05 17.98 -22.52
CA GLN A 7 9.83 18.29 -21.09
C GLN A 7 10.83 17.58 -20.16
N VAL A 8 11.15 16.31 -20.42
CA VAL A 8 12.14 15.56 -19.62
C VAL A 8 13.55 16.10 -19.83
N ARG A 9 13.91 16.47 -21.07
CA ARG A 9 15.24 17.00 -21.39
C ARG A 9 15.40 18.46 -20.95
N SER A 10 14.31 19.23 -20.91
CA SER A 10 14.32 20.65 -20.58
C SER A 10 14.03 20.95 -19.10
N TRP A 11 13.65 19.96 -18.29
CA TRP A 11 13.32 20.20 -16.88
C TRP A 11 14.57 20.61 -16.09
N GLN A 12 14.62 21.89 -15.72
CA GLN A 12 15.65 22.48 -14.84
C GLN A 12 15.12 22.87 -13.45
N GLY A 13 13.85 22.55 -13.16
CA GLY A 13 13.24 22.83 -11.85
C GLY A 13 13.66 21.83 -10.76
N PRO A 14 13.04 21.89 -9.57
CA PRO A 14 13.44 21.07 -8.44
C PRO A 14 13.54 19.58 -8.76
N VAL A 15 14.61 18.97 -8.26
CA VAL A 15 14.97 17.55 -8.41
C VAL A 15 13.84 16.63 -7.94
N LEU A 16 13.08 17.06 -6.93
CA LEU A 16 11.89 16.37 -6.44
C LEU A 16 10.86 16.07 -7.55
N PHE A 17 10.67 16.95 -8.54
CA PHE A 17 9.66 16.77 -9.60
C PHE A 17 10.23 16.20 -10.91
N SER A 18 11.40 15.56 -10.86
CA SER A 18 12.04 14.95 -12.03
C SER A 18 11.57 13.53 -12.36
N TYR A 19 10.88 12.87 -11.42
CA TYR A 19 10.24 11.56 -11.58
C TYR A 19 9.05 11.42 -10.62
N GLY A 20 8.01 10.70 -11.05
CA GLY A 20 6.78 10.54 -10.28
C GLY A 20 6.94 9.86 -8.92
N PHE A 21 7.83 8.88 -8.77
CA PHE A 21 8.02 8.24 -7.45
C PHE A 21 8.58 9.18 -6.38
N ARG A 22 9.34 10.21 -6.77
CA ARG A 22 10.06 11.07 -5.83
C ARG A 22 9.16 11.87 -4.88
N PRO A 23 8.24 12.72 -5.36
CA PRO A 23 7.38 13.49 -4.47
C PRO A 23 6.41 12.57 -3.73
N PHE A 24 5.88 11.56 -4.41
CA PHE A 24 4.85 10.70 -3.84
C PHE A 24 5.38 9.74 -2.76
N PHE A 25 6.54 9.11 -2.94
CA PHE A 25 7.12 8.24 -1.91
C PHE A 25 7.61 9.04 -0.68
N LEU A 26 8.18 10.23 -0.91
CA LEU A 26 8.61 11.08 0.19
C LEU A 26 7.40 11.58 0.98
N ALA A 27 6.39 12.12 0.30
CA ALA A 27 5.22 12.67 0.94
C ALA A 27 4.36 11.60 1.60
N SER A 28 4.21 10.40 1.01
CA SER A 28 3.49 9.30 1.67
C SER A 28 4.17 8.92 2.98
N ALA A 29 5.51 8.82 3.00
CA ALA A 29 6.25 8.48 4.21
C ALA A 29 6.12 9.56 5.29
N VAL A 30 6.21 10.84 4.91
CA VAL A 30 5.97 11.96 5.85
C VAL A 30 4.54 11.94 6.36
N TRP A 31 3.56 11.71 5.49
CA TRP A 31 2.15 11.64 5.87
C TRP A 31 1.88 10.49 6.83
N ALA A 32 2.46 9.30 6.62
CA ALA A 32 2.33 8.17 7.53
C ALA A 32 2.84 8.47 8.95
N ILE A 33 3.85 9.35 9.09
CA ILE A 33 4.33 9.85 10.39
C ILE A 33 3.31 10.82 10.98
N VAL A 34 2.90 11.82 10.21
CA VAL A 34 1.93 12.85 10.65
C VAL A 34 0.63 12.21 11.12
N LEU A 35 0.10 11.24 10.36
CA LEU A 35 -1.13 10.52 10.72
C LEU A 35 -1.02 9.85 12.07
N MET A 36 0.09 9.17 12.38
CA MET A 36 0.26 8.53 13.68
C MET A 36 0.46 9.53 14.82
N LEU A 37 1.19 10.62 14.57
CA LEU A 37 1.39 11.69 15.56
C LEU A 37 0.10 12.44 15.89
N LEU A 38 -0.85 12.51 14.95
CA LEU A 38 -2.19 13.04 15.18
C LEU A 38 -3.13 11.98 15.80
N TRP A 39 -3.04 10.73 15.34
CA TRP A 39 -3.90 9.63 15.77
C TRP A 39 -3.79 9.32 17.26
N ILE A 40 -2.56 9.20 17.79
CA ILE A 40 -2.34 8.83 19.19
C ILE A 40 -3.03 9.82 20.15
N PRO A 41 -2.75 11.14 20.11
CA PRO A 41 -3.42 12.08 21.00
C PRO A 41 -4.92 12.23 20.70
N LEU A 42 -5.36 12.02 19.46
CA LEU A 42 -6.80 12.05 19.10
C LEU A 42 -7.56 10.91 19.78
N VAL A 43 -7.10 9.66 19.63
CA VAL A 43 -7.78 8.49 20.22
C VAL A 43 -7.65 8.44 21.74
N SER A 44 -6.62 9.07 22.31
CA SER A 44 -6.47 9.25 23.75
C SER A 44 -7.26 10.43 24.34
N GLY A 45 -7.94 11.23 23.50
CA GLY A 45 -8.75 12.38 23.95
C GLY A 45 -7.94 13.61 24.38
N TYR A 46 -6.66 13.70 24.02
CA TYR A 46 -5.81 14.86 24.32
C TYR A 46 -6.00 16.01 23.31
N ILE A 47 -6.46 15.72 22.11
CA ILE A 47 -6.75 16.71 21.08
C ILE A 47 -8.08 16.39 20.40
N GLU A 48 -8.69 17.42 19.82
CA GLU A 48 -9.78 17.32 18.85
C GLU A 48 -9.30 17.84 17.51
N LEU A 49 -9.72 17.19 16.42
CA LEU A 49 -9.42 17.64 15.06
C LEU A 49 -10.71 18.06 14.35
N PRO A 50 -10.67 19.07 13.47
CA PRO A 50 -11.82 19.51 12.68
C PRO A 50 -12.09 18.57 11.50
N ILE A 51 -12.24 17.27 11.78
CA ILE A 51 -12.48 16.21 10.80
C ILE A 51 -13.97 15.97 10.59
N ALA A 52 -14.36 15.61 9.37
CA ALA A 52 -15.74 15.29 9.02
C ALA A 52 -16.14 13.83 9.35
N PHE A 53 -15.19 13.02 9.80
CA PHE A 53 -15.37 11.60 10.10
C PHE A 53 -15.21 11.36 11.60
N ASP A 54 -15.73 10.23 12.09
CA ASP A 54 -15.29 9.72 13.39
C ASP A 54 -13.77 9.42 13.36
N PRO A 55 -13.08 9.45 14.51
CA PRO A 55 -11.64 9.25 14.56
C PRO A 55 -11.15 7.95 13.88
N VAL A 56 -11.87 6.83 14.05
CA VAL A 56 -11.46 5.53 13.50
C VAL A 56 -11.63 5.52 11.99
N SER A 57 -12.75 6.02 11.46
CA SER A 57 -12.95 6.19 10.02
C SER A 57 -11.92 7.14 9.42
N TRP A 58 -11.58 8.23 10.09
CA TRP A 58 -10.50 9.13 9.64
C TRP A 58 -9.15 8.41 9.55
N HIS A 59 -8.76 7.68 10.60
CA HIS A 59 -7.53 6.89 10.60
C HIS A 59 -7.52 5.86 9.46
N ALA A 60 -8.58 5.08 9.33
CA ALA A 60 -8.73 4.06 8.29
C ALA A 60 -8.65 4.66 6.88
N HIS A 61 -9.40 5.74 6.64
CA HIS A 61 -9.41 6.48 5.37
C HIS A 61 -8.02 6.99 5.01
N GLU A 62 -7.36 7.67 5.94
CA GLU A 62 -6.10 8.33 5.66
C GLU A 62 -4.94 7.36 5.45
N PHE A 63 -4.99 6.13 5.99
CA PHE A 63 -4.02 5.11 5.62
C PHE A 63 -4.34 4.46 4.26
N LEU A 64 -5.61 4.19 3.96
CA LEU A 64 -6.02 3.44 2.76
C LEU A 64 -6.14 4.32 1.51
N PHE A 65 -6.84 5.44 1.58
CA PHE A 65 -7.03 6.39 0.49
C PHE A 65 -6.04 7.55 0.56
N GLY A 66 -5.46 7.78 1.74
CA GLY A 66 -4.48 8.83 1.96
C GLY A 66 -3.06 8.50 1.56
N TYR A 67 -2.38 7.81 2.47
CA TYR A 67 -1.03 7.30 2.36
C TYR A 67 -0.87 6.39 1.14
N LEU A 68 -1.71 5.37 1.02
CA LEU A 68 -1.50 4.31 0.05
C LEU A 68 -1.77 4.77 -1.39
N SER A 69 -2.72 5.69 -1.62
CA SER A 69 -2.92 6.27 -2.96
C SER A 69 -1.71 7.05 -3.46
N ALA A 70 -0.98 7.74 -2.58
CA ALA A 70 0.30 8.37 -2.94
C ALA A 70 1.35 7.32 -3.30
N VAL A 71 1.47 6.24 -2.53
CA VAL A 71 2.40 5.16 -2.90
C VAL A 71 2.05 4.55 -4.26
N VAL A 72 0.75 4.31 -4.51
CA VAL A 72 0.27 3.81 -5.81
C VAL A 72 0.60 4.80 -6.92
N ALA A 73 0.41 6.11 -6.71
CA ALA A 73 0.80 7.13 -7.68
C ALA A 73 2.31 7.06 -8.01
N GLY A 74 3.17 7.03 -6.98
CA GLY A 74 4.61 6.92 -7.16
C GLY A 74 5.02 5.65 -7.92
N PHE A 75 4.38 4.52 -7.61
CA PHE A 75 4.58 3.26 -8.30
C PHE A 75 4.13 3.33 -9.76
N LEU A 76 2.90 3.76 -10.05
CA LEU A 76 2.32 3.76 -11.40
C LEU A 76 3.03 4.74 -12.34
N LEU A 77 3.36 5.93 -11.85
CA LEU A 77 4.11 6.94 -12.61
C LEU A 77 5.54 6.49 -12.97
N THR A 78 6.00 5.39 -12.39
CA THR A 78 7.31 4.79 -12.68
C THR A 78 7.16 3.49 -13.46
N ALA A 79 6.16 2.67 -13.14
CA ALA A 79 5.94 1.38 -13.77
C ALA A 79 5.36 1.51 -15.18
N ILE A 80 4.40 2.41 -15.40
CA ILE A 80 3.73 2.57 -16.70
C ILE A 80 4.70 3.03 -17.80
N PRO A 81 5.58 4.03 -17.59
CA PRO A 81 6.63 4.36 -18.56
C PRO A 81 7.45 3.14 -18.97
N ASN A 82 7.87 2.32 -18.00
CA ASN A 82 8.65 1.10 -18.26
C ASN A 82 7.85 0.04 -19.04
N TRP A 83 6.54 -0.08 -18.79
CA TRP A 83 5.68 -1.04 -19.50
C TRP A 83 5.34 -0.61 -20.92
N THR A 84 5.21 0.69 -21.15
CA THR A 84 4.73 1.27 -22.42
C THR A 84 5.86 1.76 -23.32
N GLY A 85 7.08 1.88 -22.79
CA GLY A 85 8.21 2.51 -23.47
C GLY A 85 8.06 4.03 -23.63
N ARG A 86 7.04 4.62 -22.99
CA ARG A 86 6.75 6.05 -23.05
C ARG A 86 7.55 6.81 -22.00
N MET A 87 7.64 8.12 -22.17
CA MET A 87 8.39 8.98 -21.27
C MET A 87 7.64 9.19 -19.94
N PRO A 88 8.35 9.29 -18.81
CA PRO A 88 7.73 9.56 -17.51
C PRO A 88 7.09 10.95 -17.46
N ILE A 89 6.07 11.11 -16.62
CA ILE A 89 5.48 12.41 -16.30
C ILE A 89 6.43 13.17 -15.36
N VAL A 90 6.82 14.38 -15.75
CA VAL A 90 7.79 15.22 -15.03
C VAL A 90 7.35 16.67 -14.98
N GLY A 91 7.90 17.46 -14.06
CA GLY A 91 7.72 18.91 -14.01
C GLY A 91 6.27 19.33 -13.73
N LYS A 92 5.75 20.30 -14.50
CA LYS A 92 4.44 20.95 -14.23
C LYS A 92 3.26 19.96 -14.09
N PRO A 93 3.03 18.98 -15.00
CA PRO A 93 1.96 18.00 -14.81
C PRO A 93 2.10 17.18 -13.53
N LEU A 94 3.32 16.85 -13.12
CA LEU A 94 3.59 16.14 -11.87
C LEU A 94 3.32 17.02 -10.65
N ILE A 95 3.67 18.31 -10.71
CA ILE A 95 3.35 19.29 -9.65
C ILE A 95 1.85 19.38 -9.47
N VAL A 96 1.07 19.53 -10.56
CA VAL A 96 -0.40 19.58 -10.49
C VAL A 96 -0.97 18.33 -9.83
N LEU A 97 -0.54 17.14 -10.27
CA LEU A 97 -1.01 15.88 -9.70
C LEU A 97 -0.66 15.75 -8.22
N PHE A 98 0.53 16.17 -7.83
CA PHE A 98 0.97 16.18 -6.43
C PHE A 98 0.17 17.18 -5.59
N SER A 99 -0.07 18.39 -6.10
CA SER A 99 -0.88 19.41 -5.44
C SER A 99 -2.31 18.92 -5.20
N LEU A 100 -2.92 18.19 -6.13
CA LEU A 100 -4.24 17.58 -5.92
C LEU A 100 -4.25 16.62 -4.74
N TRP A 101 -3.20 15.82 -4.56
CA TRP A 101 -3.10 14.94 -3.38
C TRP A 101 -2.99 15.74 -2.09
N VAL A 102 -2.14 16.78 -2.05
CA VAL A 102 -2.01 17.65 -0.87
C VAL A 102 -3.34 18.33 -0.53
N ILE A 103 -4.06 18.84 -1.53
CA ILE A 103 -5.38 19.46 -1.35
C ILE A 103 -6.38 18.45 -0.78
N GLY A 104 -6.42 17.22 -1.30
CA GLY A 104 -7.29 16.17 -0.75
C GLY A 104 -7.00 15.88 0.72
N ARG A 105 -5.72 15.77 1.11
CA ARG A 105 -5.32 15.57 2.51
C ARG A 105 -5.72 16.73 3.42
N ALA A 106 -5.55 17.96 2.95
CA ALA A 106 -6.03 19.13 3.66
C ALA A 106 -7.56 19.13 3.80
N ALA A 107 -8.30 18.75 2.75
CA ALA A 107 -9.76 18.67 2.78
C ALA A 107 -10.26 17.62 3.78
N ILE A 108 -9.58 16.48 3.93
CA ILE A 108 -9.92 15.47 4.94
C ILE A 108 -9.61 15.95 6.36
N LEU A 109 -8.44 16.56 6.58
CA LEU A 109 -8.03 17.04 7.90
C LEU A 109 -8.90 18.20 8.43
N PHE A 110 -9.39 19.04 7.53
CA PHE A 110 -10.24 20.21 7.82
C PHE A 110 -11.68 20.02 7.36
N GLY A 111 -12.12 18.77 7.20
CA GLY A 111 -13.39 18.43 6.59
C GLY A 111 -14.61 19.00 7.30
N ALA A 112 -14.52 19.26 8.62
CA ALA A 112 -15.62 19.86 9.39
C ALA A 112 -16.00 21.27 8.91
N TYR A 113 -15.10 21.97 8.21
CA TYR A 113 -15.34 23.32 7.69
C TYR A 113 -15.85 23.35 6.24
N LEU A 114 -16.01 22.18 5.60
CA LEU A 114 -16.36 22.07 4.19
C LEU A 114 -17.63 21.21 4.02
N PRO A 115 -18.45 21.45 2.99
CA PRO A 115 -19.52 20.53 2.65
C PRO A 115 -18.94 19.13 2.32
N ALA A 116 -19.61 18.07 2.77
CA ALA A 116 -19.15 16.68 2.56
C ALA A 116 -18.86 16.35 1.08
N SER A 117 -19.67 16.87 0.16
CA SER A 117 -19.47 16.69 -1.28
C SER A 117 -18.19 17.35 -1.81
N VAL A 118 -17.79 18.50 -1.23
CA VAL A 118 -16.55 19.20 -1.57
C VAL A 118 -15.36 18.40 -1.04
N VAL A 119 -15.43 17.89 0.20
CA VAL A 119 -14.39 17.03 0.78
C VAL A 119 -14.16 15.81 -0.11
N ALA A 120 -15.22 15.08 -0.47
CA ALA A 120 -15.13 13.91 -1.34
C ALA A 120 -14.56 14.24 -2.73
N ALA A 121 -14.98 15.35 -3.34
CA ALA A 121 -14.50 15.76 -4.65
C ALA A 121 -12.99 16.10 -4.64
N LEU A 122 -12.52 16.83 -3.62
CA LEU A 122 -11.11 17.18 -3.47
C LEU A 122 -10.24 15.96 -3.15
N ASP A 123 -10.75 15.05 -2.34
CA ASP A 123 -10.08 13.83 -1.94
C ASP A 123 -9.87 12.85 -3.13
N VAL A 124 -10.90 12.69 -3.96
CA VAL A 124 -10.89 11.79 -5.13
C VAL A 124 -10.20 12.40 -6.36
N ALA A 125 -9.96 13.72 -6.38
CA ALA A 125 -9.41 14.41 -7.54
C ALA A 125 -8.07 13.85 -8.02
N MET A 126 -7.11 13.60 -7.11
CA MET A 126 -5.80 13.05 -7.51
C MET A 126 -5.89 11.65 -8.12
N PRO A 127 -6.48 10.63 -7.46
CA PRO A 127 -6.52 9.29 -8.03
C PRO A 127 -7.31 9.25 -9.35
N LEU A 128 -8.34 10.10 -9.51
CA LEU A 128 -9.06 10.23 -10.78
C LEU A 128 -8.18 10.79 -11.90
N VAL A 129 -7.49 11.90 -11.67
CA VAL A 129 -6.57 12.48 -12.66
C VAL A 129 -5.41 11.53 -12.98
N LEU A 130 -4.90 10.80 -11.98
CA LEU A 130 -3.92 9.75 -12.16
C LEU A 130 -4.47 8.63 -13.06
N ALA A 131 -5.70 8.16 -12.83
CA ALA A 131 -6.33 7.11 -13.63
C ALA A 131 -6.46 7.53 -15.10
N ILE A 132 -6.88 8.78 -15.35
CA ILE A 132 -6.98 9.34 -16.71
C ILE A 132 -5.60 9.39 -17.38
N ALA A 133 -4.57 9.86 -16.67
CA ALA A 133 -3.19 9.89 -17.18
C ALA A 133 -2.67 8.48 -17.49
N CYS A 134 -2.87 7.54 -16.59
CA CYS A 134 -2.50 6.13 -16.76
C CYS A 134 -3.21 5.50 -17.97
N LEU A 135 -4.52 5.72 -18.12
CA LEU A 135 -5.30 5.21 -19.24
C LEU A 135 -4.75 5.71 -20.57
N ARG A 136 -4.50 7.02 -20.67
CA ARG A 136 -3.92 7.64 -21.88
C ARG A 136 -2.60 6.97 -22.26
N GLU A 137 -1.69 6.78 -21.31
CA GLU A 137 -0.37 6.22 -21.58
C GLU A 137 -0.44 4.72 -21.91
N ILE A 138 -1.31 3.95 -21.25
CA ILE A 138 -1.53 2.53 -21.54
C ILE A 138 -2.12 2.33 -22.94
N MET A 139 -3.15 3.11 -23.31
CA MET A 139 -3.77 3.03 -24.64
C MET A 139 -2.76 3.43 -25.73
N ALA A 140 -2.02 4.52 -25.52
CA ALA A 140 -1.05 4.98 -26.49
C ALA A 140 0.15 4.04 -26.63
N GLY A 141 0.53 3.32 -25.56
CA GLY A 141 1.53 2.25 -25.58
C GLY A 141 0.99 0.88 -25.98
N LYS A 142 -0.32 0.75 -26.25
CA LYS A 142 -1.02 -0.51 -26.55
C LYS A 142 -0.74 -1.64 -25.53
N ASN A 143 -0.49 -1.30 -24.27
CA ASN A 143 -0.16 -2.28 -23.22
C ASN A 143 -1.42 -2.80 -22.52
N TRP A 144 -2.27 -3.50 -23.27
CA TRP A 144 -3.58 -3.97 -22.81
C TRP A 144 -3.50 -4.91 -21.60
N ARG A 145 -2.41 -5.67 -21.48
CA ARG A 145 -2.18 -6.61 -20.38
C ARG A 145 -2.17 -5.93 -19.01
N ASN A 146 -1.76 -4.65 -18.95
CA ASN A 146 -1.67 -3.90 -17.70
C ASN A 146 -2.92 -3.04 -17.40
N LEU A 147 -3.97 -3.09 -18.23
CA LEU A 147 -5.26 -2.46 -17.92
C LEU A 147 -5.88 -2.98 -16.62
N ILE A 148 -5.56 -4.22 -16.22
CA ILE A 148 -6.01 -4.77 -14.93
C ILE A 148 -5.59 -3.88 -13.74
N VAL A 149 -4.40 -3.27 -13.80
CA VAL A 149 -3.92 -2.39 -12.73
C VAL A 149 -4.71 -1.08 -12.71
N LEU A 150 -5.09 -0.57 -13.88
CA LEU A 150 -5.98 0.58 -14.00
C LEU A 150 -7.40 0.26 -13.49
N GLY A 151 -7.92 -0.94 -13.78
CA GLY A 151 -9.19 -1.40 -13.25
C GLY A 151 -9.21 -1.45 -11.72
N LEU A 152 -8.11 -1.92 -11.10
CA LEU A 152 -7.94 -1.87 -9.65
C LEU A 152 -7.86 -0.43 -9.12
N LEU A 153 -7.18 0.49 -9.83
CA LEU A 153 -7.22 1.92 -9.45
C LEU A 153 -8.64 2.50 -9.54
N GLY A 154 -9.43 2.11 -10.55
CA GLY A 154 -10.84 2.47 -10.66
C GLY A 154 -11.68 1.94 -9.50
N LEU A 155 -11.45 0.70 -9.07
CA LEU A 155 -12.10 0.14 -7.88
C LEU A 155 -11.67 0.85 -6.58
N LEU A 156 -10.40 1.28 -6.48
CA LEU A 156 -9.95 2.09 -5.34
C LEU A 156 -10.67 3.44 -5.30
N ILE A 157 -10.90 4.07 -6.46
CA ILE A 157 -11.68 5.32 -6.55
C ILE A 157 -13.15 5.08 -6.17
N ALA A 158 -13.76 4.02 -6.69
CA ALA A 158 -15.14 3.68 -6.39
C ALA A 158 -15.34 3.34 -4.91
N SER A 159 -14.42 2.59 -4.31
CA SER A 159 -14.44 2.29 -2.87
C SER A 159 -14.25 3.54 -2.01
N ASN A 160 -13.44 4.51 -2.45
CA ASN A 160 -13.32 5.78 -1.75
C ASN A 160 -14.63 6.58 -1.77
N LEU A 161 -15.25 6.71 -2.95
CA LEU A 161 -16.57 7.36 -3.07
C LEU A 161 -17.64 6.67 -2.21
N LEU A 162 -17.62 5.33 -2.16
CA LEU A 162 -18.49 4.54 -1.31
C LEU A 162 -18.23 4.81 0.18
N PHE A 163 -16.95 4.90 0.58
CA PHE A 163 -16.56 5.24 1.95
C PHE A 163 -17.09 6.62 2.36
N HIS A 164 -16.93 7.64 1.51
CA HIS A 164 -17.47 8.99 1.76
C HIS A 164 -18.99 8.97 1.91
N TRP A 165 -19.69 8.16 1.11
CA TRP A 165 -21.15 8.02 1.20
C TRP A 165 -21.59 7.33 2.50
N GLU A 166 -20.92 6.26 2.91
CA GLU A 166 -21.19 5.55 4.18
C GLU A 166 -20.87 6.44 5.39
N ALA A 167 -19.76 7.20 5.34
CA ALA A 167 -19.39 8.12 6.41
C ALA A 167 -20.43 9.23 6.60
N TRP A 168 -21.03 9.69 5.49
CA TRP A 168 -22.08 10.71 5.53
C TRP A 168 -23.45 10.15 5.96
N SER A 169 -23.78 8.91 5.56
CA SER A 169 -25.10 8.31 5.81
C SER A 169 -25.21 7.67 7.20
N ASP A 170 -24.25 6.81 7.54
CA ASP A 170 -24.29 5.97 8.75
C ASP A 170 -23.34 6.46 9.86
N GLY A 171 -22.46 7.41 9.54
CA GLY A 171 -21.52 8.01 10.50
C GLY A 171 -20.29 7.16 10.85
N TYR A 172 -20.22 5.90 10.40
CA TYR A 172 -19.11 4.98 10.67
C TYR A 172 -18.73 4.11 9.46
N ALA A 173 -17.79 4.59 8.64
CA ALA A 173 -17.38 3.91 7.40
C ALA A 173 -16.23 2.90 7.58
N ALA A 174 -15.52 2.92 8.72
CA ALA A 174 -14.33 2.09 8.95
C ALA A 174 -14.59 0.57 8.82
N GLN A 175 -15.83 0.10 8.98
CA GLN A 175 -16.20 -1.30 8.78
C GLN A 175 -17.18 -1.53 7.60
N GLY A 176 -17.47 -0.46 6.86
CA GLY A 176 -18.39 -0.46 5.72
C GLY A 176 -17.83 -1.16 4.47
N TYR A 177 -18.68 -1.21 3.45
CA TYR A 177 -18.38 -1.78 2.14
C TYR A 177 -17.24 -1.04 1.44
N GLY A 178 -17.17 0.29 1.56
CA GLY A 178 -16.10 1.12 0.99
C GLY A 178 -14.73 0.73 1.51
N MET A 179 -14.59 0.61 2.83
CA MET A 179 -13.34 0.18 3.45
C MET A 179 -12.95 -1.24 3.01
N ARG A 180 -13.87 -2.20 3.10
CA ARG A 180 -13.61 -3.60 2.72
C ARG A 180 -13.24 -3.74 1.24
N LEU A 181 -13.92 -3.01 0.35
CA LEU A 181 -13.62 -3.01 -1.08
C LEU A 181 -12.25 -2.38 -1.37
N GLY A 182 -11.88 -1.30 -0.68
CA GLY A 182 -10.59 -0.66 -0.84
C GLY A 182 -9.43 -1.54 -0.35
N ILE A 183 -9.56 -2.15 0.85
CA ILE A 183 -8.59 -3.14 1.36
C ILE A 183 -8.47 -4.30 0.37
N SER A 184 -9.60 -4.86 -0.06
CA SER A 184 -9.66 -5.96 -1.01
C SER A 184 -8.94 -5.64 -2.32
N THR A 185 -9.21 -4.46 -2.87
CA THR A 185 -8.57 -3.98 -4.11
C THR A 185 -7.05 -3.93 -3.97
N MET A 186 -6.56 -3.42 -2.84
CA MET A 186 -5.12 -3.25 -2.62
C MET A 186 -4.41 -4.56 -2.28
N VAL A 187 -5.04 -5.45 -1.49
CA VAL A 187 -4.54 -6.80 -1.22
C VAL A 187 -4.48 -7.60 -2.52
N LEU A 188 -5.49 -7.49 -3.39
CA LEU A 188 -5.49 -8.11 -4.72
C LEU A 188 -4.40 -7.54 -5.62
N MET A 189 -4.17 -6.22 -5.59
CA MET A 189 -3.07 -5.58 -6.31
C MET A 189 -1.71 -6.14 -5.87
N VAL A 190 -1.48 -6.29 -4.56
CA VAL A 190 -0.27 -6.92 -4.02
C VAL A 190 -0.19 -8.40 -4.44
N GLY A 191 -1.29 -9.13 -4.42
CA GLY A 191 -1.33 -10.54 -4.86
C GLY A 191 -0.92 -10.70 -6.33
N LEU A 192 -1.41 -9.81 -7.19
CA LEU A 192 -1.16 -9.80 -8.63
C LEU A 192 0.26 -9.35 -8.98
N ILE A 193 0.69 -8.20 -8.46
CA ILE A 193 2.00 -7.59 -8.77
C ILE A 193 3.11 -8.31 -8.01
N GLY A 194 2.92 -8.54 -6.71
CA GLY A 194 3.81 -9.31 -5.84
C GLY A 194 4.12 -10.69 -6.42
N GLY A 195 3.08 -11.38 -6.91
CA GLY A 195 3.25 -12.68 -7.56
C GLY A 195 4.07 -12.70 -8.85
N ARG A 196 4.40 -11.54 -9.40
CA ARG A 196 5.35 -11.41 -10.52
C ARG A 196 6.72 -10.97 -10.02
N ILE A 197 6.78 -9.90 -9.22
CA ILE A 197 8.04 -9.27 -8.84
C ILE A 197 8.84 -10.12 -7.83
N ILE A 198 8.18 -10.76 -6.87
CA ILE A 198 8.84 -11.51 -5.78
C ILE A 198 9.57 -12.73 -6.33
N PRO A 199 8.92 -13.66 -7.08
CA PRO A 199 9.63 -14.77 -7.69
C PRO A 199 10.68 -14.31 -8.70
N SER A 200 10.46 -13.24 -9.47
CA SER A 200 11.47 -12.72 -10.41
C SER A 200 12.72 -12.19 -9.71
N PHE A 201 12.58 -11.37 -8.67
CA PHE A 201 13.72 -10.87 -7.91
C PHE A 201 14.45 -11.98 -7.16
N THR A 202 13.70 -12.95 -6.62
CA THR A 202 14.26 -14.13 -5.97
C THR A 202 15.06 -14.96 -6.97
N ARG A 203 14.54 -15.18 -8.18
CA ARG A 203 15.25 -15.88 -9.26
C ARG A 203 16.54 -15.18 -9.63
N ASN A 204 16.49 -13.87 -9.85
CA ASN A 204 17.67 -13.07 -10.23
C ASN A 204 18.77 -13.16 -9.17
N TRP A 205 18.40 -13.10 -7.90
CA TRP A 205 19.37 -13.25 -6.81
C TRP A 205 19.94 -14.68 -6.74
N LEU A 206 19.10 -15.71 -6.80
CA LEU A 206 19.53 -17.12 -6.72
C LEU A 206 20.43 -17.55 -7.88
N VAL A 207 20.15 -17.06 -9.10
CA VAL A 207 21.01 -17.31 -10.27
C VAL A 207 22.38 -16.69 -10.07
N LYS A 208 22.47 -15.45 -9.55
CA LYS A 208 23.76 -14.83 -9.21
C LYS A 208 24.54 -15.59 -8.15
N GLN A 209 23.85 -16.30 -7.25
CA GLN A 209 24.47 -17.17 -6.23
C GLN A 209 24.75 -18.60 -6.74
N GLY A 210 24.57 -18.88 -8.03
CA GLY A 210 24.84 -20.22 -8.61
C GLY A 210 23.87 -21.31 -8.17
N ARG A 211 22.69 -20.97 -7.64
CA ARG A 211 21.77 -21.95 -7.07
C ARG A 211 20.88 -22.59 -8.14
N LYS A 212 20.82 -23.93 -8.18
CA LYS A 212 19.98 -24.70 -9.12
C LYS A 212 18.49 -24.69 -8.76
N SER A 213 18.17 -24.65 -7.46
CA SER A 213 16.79 -24.66 -6.97
C SER A 213 16.17 -23.26 -7.08
N LEU A 214 15.50 -23.00 -8.20
CA LEU A 214 14.89 -21.71 -8.55
C LEU A 214 13.40 -21.65 -8.22
N PRO A 215 12.83 -20.46 -7.95
CA PRO A 215 11.41 -20.28 -7.69
C PRO A 215 10.56 -20.71 -8.89
N ALA A 216 9.31 -21.09 -8.62
CA ALA A 216 8.33 -21.31 -9.68
C ALA A 216 8.18 -20.07 -10.55
N SER A 217 8.02 -20.26 -11.87
CA SER A 217 7.79 -19.16 -12.80
C SER A 217 6.43 -18.50 -12.50
N PRO A 218 6.32 -17.16 -12.61
CA PRO A 218 5.07 -16.46 -12.38
C PRO A 218 3.94 -16.93 -13.31
N MET A 219 2.69 -16.82 -12.84
CA MET A 219 1.47 -17.01 -13.62
C MET A 219 1.26 -18.44 -14.15
N GLN A 220 1.88 -19.43 -13.51
CA GLN A 220 1.51 -20.85 -13.70
C GLN A 220 0.06 -21.12 -13.26
N VAL A 221 -0.48 -22.29 -13.60
CA VAL A 221 -1.86 -22.68 -13.25
C VAL A 221 -2.16 -22.48 -11.77
N PHE A 222 -1.26 -22.93 -10.89
CA PHE A 222 -1.41 -22.75 -9.44
C PHE A 222 -1.51 -21.27 -9.04
N ASP A 223 -0.67 -20.40 -9.61
CA ASP A 223 -0.73 -18.95 -9.33
C ASP A 223 -2.06 -18.34 -9.75
N LYS A 224 -2.62 -18.77 -10.90
CA LYS A 224 -3.93 -18.30 -11.38
C LYS A 224 -5.05 -18.77 -10.45
N ILE A 225 -4.99 -20.02 -9.98
CA ILE A 225 -5.96 -20.56 -9.01
C ILE A 225 -5.87 -19.78 -7.70
N SER A 226 -4.68 -19.53 -7.16
CA SER A 226 -4.51 -18.74 -5.94
C SER A 226 -5.07 -17.32 -6.10
N LEU A 227 -4.78 -16.65 -7.22
CA LEU A 227 -5.31 -15.31 -7.50
C LEU A 227 -6.84 -15.28 -7.65
N LEU A 228 -7.42 -16.30 -8.28
CA LEU A 228 -8.86 -16.42 -8.40
C LEU A 228 -9.50 -16.67 -7.02
N ALA A 229 -8.92 -17.55 -6.20
CA ALA A 229 -9.37 -17.78 -4.85
C ALA A 229 -9.28 -16.51 -3.99
N LEU A 230 -8.21 -15.73 -4.12
CA LEU A 230 -8.09 -14.43 -3.46
C LEU A 230 -9.18 -13.46 -3.90
N LEU A 231 -9.41 -13.33 -5.22
CA LEU A 231 -10.47 -12.47 -5.76
C LEU A 231 -11.84 -12.86 -5.21
N VAL A 232 -12.19 -14.15 -5.27
CA VAL A 232 -13.47 -14.65 -4.76
C VAL A 232 -13.59 -14.40 -3.26
N ALA A 233 -12.55 -14.72 -2.48
CA ALA A 233 -12.59 -14.54 -1.02
C ALA A 233 -12.79 -13.08 -0.63
N LEU A 234 -12.10 -12.15 -1.30
CA LEU A 234 -12.21 -10.72 -1.03
C LEU A 234 -13.55 -10.13 -1.48
N LEU A 235 -14.11 -10.59 -2.60
CA LEU A 235 -15.45 -10.19 -3.03
C LEU A 235 -16.52 -10.69 -2.07
N VAL A 236 -16.45 -11.95 -1.64
CA VAL A 236 -17.38 -12.54 -0.67
C VAL A 236 -17.26 -11.83 0.67
N TRP A 237 -16.04 -11.55 1.15
CA TRP A 237 -15.81 -10.80 2.38
C TRP A 237 -16.33 -9.36 2.31
N THR A 238 -16.21 -8.71 1.16
CA THR A 238 -16.77 -7.37 0.94
C THR A 238 -18.29 -7.42 0.95
N ALA A 239 -18.91 -8.35 0.21
CA ALA A 239 -20.35 -8.41 0.02
C ALA A 239 -21.12 -8.97 1.23
N LEU A 240 -20.59 -10.03 1.85
CA LEU A 240 -21.25 -10.75 2.95
C LEU A 240 -20.70 -10.37 4.33
N GLN A 241 -19.71 -9.48 4.39
CA GLN A 241 -19.10 -8.96 5.62
C GLN A 241 -18.66 -10.08 6.58
N ASP A 242 -19.41 -10.31 7.65
CA ASP A 242 -19.07 -11.22 8.75
C ASP A 242 -19.83 -12.55 8.66
N HIS A 243 -20.45 -12.84 7.52
CA HIS A 243 -21.07 -14.13 7.25
C HIS A 243 -20.02 -15.26 7.25
N TRP A 244 -20.35 -16.41 7.83
CA TRP A 244 -19.44 -17.57 7.96
C TRP A 244 -18.80 -18.01 6.63
N LEU A 245 -19.53 -17.89 5.52
CA LEU A 245 -19.02 -18.20 4.19
C LEU A 245 -17.79 -17.35 3.84
N ALA A 246 -17.78 -16.06 4.19
CA ALA A 246 -16.62 -15.19 4.04
C ALA A 246 -15.42 -15.73 4.82
N GLY A 247 -15.65 -16.16 6.06
CA GLY A 247 -14.65 -16.80 6.90
C GLY A 247 -14.00 -18.02 6.21
N VAL A 248 -14.82 -18.95 5.71
CA VAL A 248 -14.35 -20.17 5.05
C VAL A 248 -13.54 -19.88 3.79
N VAL A 249 -14.02 -19.00 2.91
CA VAL A 249 -13.31 -18.70 1.66
C VAL A 249 -11.99 -17.94 1.90
N LEU A 250 -11.94 -17.08 2.94
CA LEU A 250 -10.71 -16.42 3.37
C LEU A 250 -9.67 -17.43 3.88
N LEU A 251 -10.10 -18.43 4.66
CA LEU A 251 -9.21 -19.50 5.12
C LEU A 251 -8.60 -20.27 3.92
N ILE A 252 -9.44 -20.65 2.95
CA ILE A 252 -8.99 -21.35 1.74
C ILE A 252 -7.99 -20.49 0.95
N ALA A 253 -8.31 -19.21 0.72
CA ALA A 253 -7.41 -18.29 0.03
C ALA A 253 -6.08 -18.11 0.78
N GLY A 254 -6.12 -18.05 2.11
CA GLY A 254 -4.95 -17.99 2.98
C GLY A 254 -4.02 -19.19 2.82
N VAL A 255 -4.56 -20.42 2.86
CA VAL A 255 -3.77 -21.64 2.63
C VAL A 255 -3.14 -21.65 1.24
N LEU A 256 -3.91 -21.31 0.20
CA LEU A 256 -3.41 -21.26 -1.17
C LEU A 256 -2.30 -20.22 -1.34
N HIS A 257 -2.43 -19.04 -0.73
CA HIS A 257 -1.43 -17.99 -0.77
C HIS A 257 -0.16 -18.34 0.02
N PHE A 258 -0.28 -19.10 1.11
CA PHE A 258 0.87 -19.64 1.83
C PHE A 258 1.63 -20.65 0.97
N ALA A 259 0.92 -21.62 0.38
CA ALA A 259 1.51 -22.57 -0.55
C ALA A 259 2.15 -21.88 -1.76
N ARG A 260 1.53 -20.81 -2.26
CA ARG A 260 2.09 -19.98 -3.34
C ARG A 260 3.41 -19.32 -2.94
N LEU A 261 3.49 -18.75 -1.74
CA LEU A 261 4.70 -18.12 -1.22
C LEU A 261 5.85 -19.13 -1.07
N VAL A 262 5.59 -20.33 -0.55
CA VAL A 262 6.60 -21.40 -0.40
C VAL A 262 7.24 -21.75 -1.74
N ARG A 263 6.48 -21.76 -2.84
CA ARG A 263 6.98 -22.02 -4.21
C ARG A 263 7.96 -20.95 -4.71
N TRP A 264 8.00 -19.77 -4.09
CA TRP A 264 8.92 -18.70 -4.44
C TRP A 264 10.26 -18.80 -3.71
N LYS A 265 10.45 -19.80 -2.84
CA LYS A 265 11.74 -20.17 -2.25
C LYS A 265 12.45 -19.02 -1.50
N GLY A 266 11.67 -18.18 -0.82
CA GLY A 266 12.17 -17.04 -0.05
C GLY A 266 13.15 -17.38 1.07
N GLN A 267 13.07 -18.61 1.61
CA GLN A 267 13.98 -19.11 2.64
C GLN A 267 15.45 -19.16 2.22
N TYR A 268 15.76 -19.01 0.92
CA TYR A 268 17.15 -18.93 0.49
C TYR A 268 17.69 -17.51 0.46
N THR A 269 16.86 -16.49 0.68
CA THR A 269 17.20 -15.07 0.46
C THR A 269 17.64 -14.33 1.72
N PHE A 270 17.89 -15.02 2.84
CA PHE A 270 18.24 -14.39 4.13
C PHE A 270 19.47 -13.45 4.08
N LYS A 271 20.40 -13.69 3.15
CA LYS A 271 21.57 -12.83 2.94
C LYS A 271 21.28 -11.56 2.14
N GLU A 272 20.05 -11.39 1.64
CA GLU A 272 19.61 -10.27 0.82
C GLU A 272 18.34 -9.63 1.38
N PRO A 273 18.45 -8.68 2.32
CA PRO A 273 17.30 -8.13 3.03
C PRO A 273 16.27 -7.46 2.10
N LEU A 274 16.69 -6.86 0.98
CA LEU A 274 15.78 -6.24 0.01
C LEU A 274 14.87 -7.26 -0.70
N VAL A 275 15.29 -8.52 -0.79
CA VAL A 275 14.46 -9.60 -1.34
C VAL A 275 13.69 -10.29 -0.23
N LEU A 276 14.34 -10.55 0.91
CA LEU A 276 13.71 -11.19 2.07
C LEU A 276 12.47 -10.42 2.55
N VAL A 277 12.56 -9.09 2.64
CA VAL A 277 11.44 -8.26 3.10
C VAL A 277 10.22 -8.40 2.20
N LEU A 278 10.38 -8.64 0.90
CA LEU A 278 9.25 -8.84 0.00
C LEU A 278 8.51 -10.16 0.33
N HIS A 279 9.23 -11.21 0.70
CA HIS A 279 8.62 -12.47 1.17
C HIS A 279 7.96 -12.28 2.53
N ALA A 280 8.62 -11.57 3.46
CA ALA A 280 8.07 -11.28 4.79
C ALA A 280 6.78 -10.44 4.68
N SER A 281 6.79 -9.41 3.84
CA SER A 281 5.62 -8.56 3.55
C SER A 281 4.48 -9.38 2.94
N TYR A 282 4.80 -10.26 1.98
CA TYR A 282 3.80 -11.12 1.37
C TYR A 282 3.28 -12.19 2.35
N LEU A 283 4.08 -12.66 3.31
CA LEU A 283 3.66 -13.64 4.33
C LEU A 283 2.53 -13.10 5.20
N PHE A 284 2.45 -11.79 5.44
CA PHE A 284 1.31 -11.19 6.12
C PHE A 284 -0.01 -11.37 5.35
N MET A 285 0.01 -11.66 4.06
CA MET A 285 -1.21 -11.89 3.27
C MET A 285 -1.90 -13.20 3.66
N PRO A 286 -1.28 -14.38 3.54
CA PRO A 286 -1.90 -15.60 4.03
C PRO A 286 -2.18 -15.54 5.53
N LEU A 287 -1.29 -14.95 6.35
CA LEU A 287 -1.55 -14.80 7.78
C LEU A 287 -2.78 -13.94 8.06
N GLY A 288 -2.94 -12.81 7.38
CA GLY A 288 -4.08 -11.92 7.54
C GLY A 288 -5.38 -12.53 7.03
N LEU A 289 -5.35 -13.24 5.89
CA LEU A 289 -6.53 -13.96 5.39
C LEU A 289 -6.95 -15.08 6.34
N LEU A 290 -5.99 -15.84 6.89
CA LEU A 290 -6.26 -16.90 7.86
C LEU A 290 -6.82 -16.33 9.17
N ALA A 291 -6.17 -15.29 9.71
CA ALA A 291 -6.60 -14.64 10.94
C ALA A 291 -7.98 -14.00 10.80
N LEU A 292 -8.24 -13.31 9.68
CA LEU A 292 -9.52 -12.67 9.43
C LEU A 292 -10.63 -13.71 9.23
N GLY A 293 -10.34 -14.79 8.49
CA GLY A 293 -11.28 -15.89 8.32
C GLY A 293 -11.60 -16.58 9.65
N PHE A 294 -10.59 -16.77 10.51
CA PHE A 294 -10.77 -17.31 11.86
C PHE A 294 -11.56 -16.37 12.76
N ALA A 295 -11.25 -15.07 12.78
CA ALA A 295 -11.96 -14.07 13.56
C ALA A 295 -13.45 -13.99 13.19
N ILE A 296 -13.80 -14.13 11.91
CA ILE A 296 -15.20 -14.19 11.47
C ILE A 296 -15.91 -15.44 12.00
N LEU A 297 -15.22 -16.59 12.03
CA LEU A 297 -15.81 -17.86 12.47
C LEU A 297 -15.83 -18.04 13.98
N GLN A 298 -14.90 -17.39 14.69
CA GLN A 298 -14.66 -17.50 16.13
C GLN A 298 -14.42 -16.09 16.72
N PRO A 299 -15.42 -15.20 16.67
CA PRO A 299 -15.27 -13.79 17.09
C PRO A 299 -14.90 -13.63 18.57
N ASP A 300 -15.28 -14.59 19.42
CA ASP A 300 -14.95 -14.58 20.85
C ASP A 300 -13.45 -14.87 21.14
N LEU A 301 -12.73 -15.47 20.18
CA LEU A 301 -11.34 -15.89 20.34
C LEU A 301 -10.33 -14.94 19.70
N LEU A 302 -10.75 -14.16 18.70
CA LEU A 302 -9.86 -13.25 17.98
C LEU A 302 -10.63 -12.03 17.46
N ASP A 303 -10.17 -10.84 17.86
CA ASP A 303 -10.71 -9.57 17.38
C ASP A 303 -10.49 -9.39 15.85
N ILE A 304 -11.58 -9.07 15.16
CA ILE A 304 -11.59 -8.82 13.72
C ILE A 304 -10.70 -7.63 13.34
N THR A 305 -10.63 -6.61 14.18
CA THR A 305 -9.86 -5.40 13.89
C THR A 305 -8.36 -5.71 13.92
N GLY A 306 -7.89 -6.45 14.93
CA GLY A 306 -6.53 -6.97 15.01
C GLY A 306 -6.17 -7.81 13.80
N ALA A 307 -7.05 -8.73 13.38
CA ALA A 307 -6.84 -9.56 12.19
C ALA A 307 -6.74 -8.73 10.90
N GLN A 308 -7.58 -7.70 10.72
CA GLN A 308 -7.52 -6.80 9.57
C GLN A 308 -6.17 -6.04 9.51
N HIS A 309 -5.53 -5.73 10.63
CA HIS A 309 -4.23 -5.04 10.63
C HIS A 309 -3.09 -5.88 10.04
N LEU A 310 -3.20 -7.21 10.03
CA LEU A 310 -2.25 -8.04 9.29
C LEU A 310 -2.33 -7.77 7.78
N LEU A 311 -3.53 -7.54 7.24
CA LEU A 311 -3.70 -7.13 5.85
C LEU A 311 -3.30 -5.66 5.65
N MET A 312 -3.79 -4.74 6.49
CA MET A 312 -3.57 -3.30 6.31
C MET A 312 -2.11 -2.91 6.57
N ALA A 313 -1.61 -3.10 7.78
CA ALA A 313 -0.25 -2.71 8.15
C ALA A 313 0.79 -3.74 7.65
N GLY A 314 0.49 -5.03 7.78
CA GLY A 314 1.40 -6.12 7.37
C GLY A 314 1.58 -6.21 5.86
N VAL A 315 0.50 -6.45 5.12
CA VAL A 315 0.59 -6.55 3.65
C VAL A 315 0.82 -5.18 3.04
N LEU A 316 -0.07 -4.20 3.26
CA LEU A 316 0.02 -2.94 2.53
C LEU A 316 1.17 -2.08 3.06
N GLY A 317 1.30 -1.89 4.38
CA GLY A 317 2.39 -1.10 4.98
C GLY A 317 3.79 -1.66 4.70
N MET A 318 4.04 -2.93 4.99
CA MET A 318 5.37 -3.52 4.78
C MET A 318 5.72 -3.67 3.30
N MET A 319 4.77 -4.12 2.44
CA MET A 319 5.03 -4.28 1.01
C MET A 319 5.33 -2.95 0.33
N THR A 320 4.59 -1.89 0.70
CA THR A 320 4.85 -0.57 0.14
C THR A 320 6.23 -0.05 0.53
N LEU A 321 6.65 -0.16 1.79
CA LEU A 321 8.02 0.16 2.19
C LEU A 321 9.08 -0.65 1.43
N ALA A 322 8.87 -1.96 1.27
CA ALA A 322 9.76 -2.83 0.52
C ALA A 322 9.92 -2.41 -0.95
N VAL A 323 8.79 -2.07 -1.61
CA VAL A 323 8.80 -1.58 -3.00
C VAL A 323 9.43 -0.20 -3.08
N MET A 324 9.05 0.73 -2.20
CA MET A 324 9.55 2.10 -2.17
C MET A 324 11.07 2.13 -2.00
N THR A 325 11.62 1.41 -1.02
CA THR A 325 13.07 1.33 -0.78
C THR A 325 13.82 0.79 -2.00
N ARG A 326 13.37 -0.35 -2.56
CA ARG A 326 14.01 -0.97 -3.74
C ARG A 326 13.89 -0.10 -5.00
N ALA A 327 12.73 0.50 -5.23
CA ALA A 327 12.48 1.37 -6.37
C ALA A 327 13.33 2.65 -6.28
N THR A 328 13.43 3.25 -5.08
CA THR A 328 14.32 4.39 -4.87
C THR A 328 15.76 4.05 -5.22
N LEU A 329 16.32 2.93 -4.72
CA LEU A 329 17.69 2.55 -5.06
C LEU A 329 17.86 2.27 -6.57
N GLY A 330 16.96 1.47 -7.14
CA GLY A 330 17.06 1.03 -8.53
C GLY A 330 16.92 2.18 -9.54
N HIS A 331 15.98 3.10 -9.34
CA HIS A 331 15.78 4.23 -10.25
C HIS A 331 16.81 5.35 -10.06
N MET A 332 17.57 5.31 -8.97
CA MET A 332 18.70 6.20 -8.71
C MET A 332 20.05 5.59 -9.13
N GLY A 333 20.04 4.42 -9.79
CA GLY A 333 21.28 3.74 -10.22
C GLY A 333 22.17 3.27 -9.06
N MET A 334 21.65 3.26 -7.83
CA MET A 334 22.39 2.84 -6.64
C MET A 334 22.53 1.32 -6.61
N GLU A 335 23.55 0.83 -5.90
CA GLU A 335 23.68 -0.60 -5.63
C GLU A 335 22.42 -1.10 -4.89
N LEU A 336 21.83 -2.20 -5.40
CA LEU A 336 20.65 -2.83 -4.80
C LEU A 336 21.04 -3.65 -3.57
N LYS A 337 21.49 -2.96 -2.52
CA LYS A 337 21.90 -3.54 -1.24
C LYS A 337 21.20 -2.82 -0.10
N ALA A 338 20.65 -3.58 0.84
CA ALA A 338 20.03 -2.99 2.03
C ALA A 338 21.08 -2.32 2.92
N SER A 339 20.86 -1.03 3.21
CA SER A 339 21.60 -0.33 4.26
C SER A 339 21.13 -0.78 5.65
N ARG A 340 21.88 -0.44 6.70
CA ARG A 340 21.45 -0.67 8.09
C ARG A 340 20.10 0.00 8.38
N GLY A 341 19.88 1.21 7.85
CA GLY A 341 18.61 1.92 7.95
C GLY A 341 17.46 1.17 7.27
N ALA A 342 17.69 0.62 6.07
CA ALA A 342 16.70 -0.20 5.37
C ALA A 342 16.33 -1.47 6.16
N THR A 343 17.32 -2.18 6.71
CA THR A 343 17.03 -3.35 7.55
C THR A 343 16.27 -2.97 8.81
N PHE A 344 16.67 -1.89 9.49
CA PHE A 344 16.00 -1.41 10.70
C PHE A 344 14.54 -1.07 10.45
N LEU A 345 14.23 -0.30 9.40
CA LEU A 345 12.85 0.09 9.13
C LEU A 345 11.96 -1.12 8.78
N TYR A 346 12.51 -2.17 8.15
CA TYR A 346 11.77 -3.42 7.91
C TYR A 346 11.47 -4.14 9.22
N CYS A 347 12.44 -4.24 10.13
CA CYS A 347 12.23 -4.84 11.44
C CYS A 347 11.22 -4.05 12.27
N ALA A 348 11.35 -2.72 12.31
CA ALA A 348 10.43 -1.84 13.04
C ALA A 348 8.99 -1.96 12.51
N MET A 349 8.80 -2.01 11.18
CA MET A 349 7.49 -2.22 10.58
C MET A 349 6.90 -3.60 10.95
N ALA A 350 7.68 -4.69 10.85
CA ALA A 350 7.23 -6.01 11.29
C ALA A 350 6.84 -6.02 12.77
N THR A 351 7.65 -5.40 13.64
CA THR A 351 7.36 -5.28 15.06
C THR A 351 6.05 -4.51 15.30
N SER A 352 5.83 -3.39 14.61
CA SER A 352 4.59 -2.62 14.71
C SER A 352 3.35 -3.48 14.42
N VAL A 353 3.38 -4.24 13.33
CA VAL A 353 2.26 -5.10 12.90
C VAL A 353 2.01 -6.22 13.91
N LEU A 354 3.08 -6.88 14.37
CA LEU A 354 2.96 -7.98 15.33
C LEU A 354 2.41 -7.49 16.67
N LEU A 355 2.91 -6.37 17.20
CA LEU A 355 2.38 -5.77 18.42
C LEU A 355 0.90 -5.37 18.26
N ARG A 356 0.53 -4.81 17.11
CA ARG A 356 -0.86 -4.41 16.81
C ARG A 356 -1.81 -5.59 16.79
N PHE A 357 -1.36 -6.72 16.23
CA PHE A 357 -2.12 -7.97 16.20
C PHE A 357 -2.19 -8.60 17.60
N SER A 358 -1.08 -8.65 18.33
CA SER A 358 -1.00 -9.22 19.68
C SER A 358 -1.89 -8.52 20.69
N ALA A 359 -2.24 -7.24 20.49
CA ALA A 359 -3.18 -6.54 21.36
C ALA A 359 -4.55 -7.23 21.44
N GLY A 360 -5.00 -7.90 20.37
CA GLY A 360 -6.23 -8.70 20.39
C GLY A 360 -6.11 -10.02 21.17
N LEU A 361 -4.89 -10.44 21.52
CA LEU A 361 -4.62 -11.68 22.26
C LEU A 361 -4.34 -11.44 23.74
N PHE A 362 -3.95 -10.22 24.12
CA PHE A 362 -3.57 -9.86 25.49
C PHE A 362 -4.34 -8.61 25.96
N PRO A 363 -5.62 -8.75 26.37
CA PRO A 363 -6.47 -7.63 26.78
C PRO A 363 -5.84 -6.72 27.85
N ASP A 364 -5.13 -7.29 28.82
CA ASP A 364 -4.47 -6.55 29.91
C ASP A 364 -3.32 -5.64 29.47
N LEU A 365 -2.79 -5.86 28.26
CA LEU A 365 -1.65 -5.13 27.71
C LEU A 365 -2.03 -4.24 26.52
N VAL A 366 -3.31 -4.14 26.15
CA VAL A 366 -3.80 -3.47 24.92
C VAL A 366 -3.21 -2.08 24.75
N ALA A 367 -3.35 -1.19 25.74
CA ALA A 367 -2.86 0.19 25.64
C ALA A 367 -1.36 0.25 25.38
N ARG A 368 -0.56 -0.52 26.14
CA ARG A 368 0.89 -0.59 25.97
C ARG A 368 1.29 -1.15 24.61
N LEU A 369 0.59 -2.18 24.13
CA LEU A 369 0.85 -2.78 22.82
C LEU A 369 0.51 -1.83 21.67
N TYR A 370 -0.55 -1.04 21.80
CA TYR A 370 -0.90 0.01 20.84
C TYR A 370 0.15 1.13 20.81
N ASP A 371 0.60 1.63 21.95
CA ASP A 371 1.64 2.67 22.03
C ASP A 371 2.96 2.18 21.41
N MET A 372 3.41 0.97 21.77
CA MET A 372 4.62 0.38 21.22
C MET A 372 4.51 0.10 19.72
N SER A 373 3.33 -0.34 19.26
CA SER A 373 3.06 -0.53 17.84
C SER A 373 3.13 0.79 17.07
N ALA A 374 2.54 1.85 17.61
CA ALA A 374 2.55 3.17 17.02
C ALA A 374 3.96 3.78 16.97
N LEU A 375 4.73 3.64 18.05
CA LEU A 375 6.13 4.06 18.08
C LEU A 375 6.96 3.32 17.02
N ALA A 376 6.82 2.00 16.92
CA ALA A 376 7.53 1.20 15.92
C ALA A 376 7.18 1.60 14.48
N TRP A 377 5.90 1.92 14.21
CA TRP A 377 5.46 2.46 12.92
C TRP A 377 6.14 3.80 12.61
N ILE A 378 6.08 4.75 13.55
CA ILE A 378 6.69 6.07 13.41
C ILE A 378 8.19 5.93 13.14
N LEU A 379 8.90 5.10 13.92
CA LEU A 379 10.33 4.87 13.73
C LEU A 379 10.65 4.28 12.34
N ALA A 380 9.84 3.36 11.82
CA ALA A 380 10.04 2.80 10.50
C ALA A 380 9.98 3.89 9.41
N PHE A 381 8.96 4.75 9.45
CA PHE A 381 8.83 5.83 8.46
C PHE A 381 9.81 6.99 8.66
N VAL A 382 10.15 7.34 9.91
CA VAL A 382 11.20 8.34 10.19
C VAL A 382 12.53 7.86 9.61
N VAL A 383 12.91 6.60 9.83
CA VAL A 383 14.14 6.05 9.26
C VAL A 383 14.07 5.99 7.73
N TYR A 384 12.90 5.70 7.13
CA TYR A 384 12.72 5.81 5.68
C TYR A 384 12.99 7.24 5.19
N VAL A 385 12.36 8.26 5.80
CA VAL A 385 12.52 9.66 5.42
C VAL A 385 13.98 10.11 5.58
N VAL A 386 14.63 9.76 6.68
CA VAL A 386 16.04 10.14 6.92
C VAL A 386 16.99 9.43 5.95
N THR A 387 16.76 8.15 5.64
CA THR A 387 17.67 7.35 4.81
C THR A 387 17.46 7.60 3.31
N PHE A 388 16.22 7.71 2.86
CA PHE A 388 15.85 7.78 1.44
C PHE A 388 15.32 9.15 1.02
N GLY A 389 14.85 9.98 1.95
CA GLY A 389 14.32 11.32 1.65
C GLY A 389 15.32 12.24 0.95
N PRO A 390 16.59 12.34 1.39
CA PRO A 390 17.61 13.12 0.68
C PRO A 390 17.84 12.65 -0.77
N LEU A 391 17.78 11.33 -1.01
CA LEU A 391 17.90 10.76 -2.36
C LEU A 391 16.71 11.14 -3.26
N LEU A 392 15.50 11.15 -2.69
CA LEU A 392 14.27 11.50 -3.40
C LEU A 392 14.18 13.02 -3.68
N ALA A 393 14.55 13.83 -2.69
CA ALA A 393 14.45 15.28 -2.78
C ALA A 393 15.56 15.89 -3.63
N TRP A 394 16.81 15.47 -3.41
CA TRP A 394 18.01 16.17 -3.90
C TRP A 394 19.01 15.27 -4.64
N GLY A 395 18.80 13.96 -4.69
CA GLY A 395 19.71 13.04 -5.39
C GLY A 395 19.88 13.42 -6.86
N LYS A 396 21.13 13.57 -7.31
CA LYS A 396 21.43 13.76 -8.74
C LYS A 396 21.16 12.45 -9.51
N LYS A 397 20.77 12.58 -10.78
CA LYS A 397 20.59 11.42 -11.67
C LYS A 397 21.94 10.81 -12.03
#